data_AF-S0FQB5-F1
#
_entry.id   AF-S0FQB5-F1
#
_cell.length_a   1.000
_cell.length_b   1.000
_cell.length_c   1.000
_cell.angle_alpha   90.00
_cell.angle_beta   90.00
_cell.angle_gamma   90.00
#
_symmetry.space_group_name_H-M   'P 1'
#
loop_
_entity.id
_entity.type
_entity.pdbx_description
1 polymer ?
#
loop_
_entity_poly.entity_id
_entity_poly.type
_entity_poly.pdbx_seq_one_letter_code
_entity_poly.pdbx_strand_id
1 'polypeptide(L)'
;MSEIEKIYNITLDIKKETEQQYIEFTQGDTLNKVIITITNDDQPVNLSNYTYKIILQRPDGILVQSIPTVNDNKLIYDVGTTELQVNGLVKAYIEIFSGIQRITVKTVTLVSV
;
A
#
# COMPACT_ATOMS: atom_id res chain seq x y z
N MET A 1 -15.23 15.53 16.28
CA MET A 1 -14.15 14.55 16.54
C MET A 1 -12.95 15.02 15.77
N SER A 2 -11.77 15.08 16.40
CA SER A 2 -10.53 15.38 15.68
C SER A 2 -10.20 14.18 14.79
N GLU A 3 -10.07 14.38 13.49
CA GLU A 3 -9.55 13.35 12.59
C GLU A 3 -8.10 13.04 13.01
N ILE A 4 -7.82 11.78 13.34
CA ILE A 4 -6.46 11.35 13.69
C ILE A 4 -5.80 10.85 12.40
N GLU A 5 -4.75 11.54 11.94
CA GLU A 5 -3.96 11.07 10.81
C GLU A 5 -3.11 9.86 11.23
N LYS A 6 -3.38 8.67 10.66
CA LYS A 6 -2.51 7.49 10.84
C LYS A 6 -1.60 7.32 9.63
N ILE A 7 -0.29 7.32 9.88
CA ILE A 7 0.74 7.14 8.84
C ILE A 7 1.57 5.91 9.18
N TYR A 8 1.63 4.96 8.24
CA TYR A 8 2.48 3.78 8.35
C TYR A 8 3.61 3.84 7.32
N ASN A 9 4.84 3.62 7.76
CA ASN A 9 6.00 3.55 6.88
C ASN A 9 6.42 2.09 6.74
N ILE A 10 6.39 1.56 5.52
CA ILE A 10 6.77 0.18 5.23
C ILE A 10 7.89 0.14 4.19
N THR A 11 8.66 -0.95 4.20
CA THR A 11 9.69 -1.23 3.20
C THR A 11 9.35 -2.53 2.49
N LEU A 12 9.33 -2.49 1.16
CA LEU A 12 9.10 -3.64 0.31
C LEU A 12 10.33 -3.86 -0.57
N ASP A 13 10.93 -5.03 -0.46
CA ASP A 13 12.00 -5.44 -1.36
C ASP A 13 11.42 -6.21 -2.56
N ILE A 14 11.81 -5.85 -3.78
CA ILE A 14 11.33 -6.48 -5.01
C ILE A 14 11.61 -8.00 -5.03
N LYS A 15 12.76 -8.42 -4.51
CA LYS A 15 13.25 -9.81 -4.58
C LYS A 15 12.98 -10.61 -3.30
N LYS A 16 12.95 -9.96 -2.14
CA LYS A 16 12.78 -10.64 -0.84
C LYS A 16 11.31 -10.72 -0.43
N GLU A 17 10.99 -11.68 0.42
CA GLU A 17 9.68 -11.70 1.08
C GLU A 17 9.51 -10.48 1.97
N THR A 18 8.30 -9.95 2.02
CA THR A 18 7.96 -8.82 2.88
C THR A 18 7.62 -9.36 4.25
N GLU A 19 8.31 -8.88 5.29
CA GLU A 19 7.89 -9.13 6.66
C GLU A 19 6.51 -8.52 6.91
N GLN A 20 5.61 -9.32 7.46
CA GLN A 20 4.26 -8.87 7.72
C GLN A 20 4.26 -7.83 8.84
N GLN A 21 3.90 -6.60 8.49
CA GLN A 21 3.71 -5.51 9.47
C GLN A 21 2.24 -5.44 9.88
N TYR A 22 2.00 -5.13 11.16
CA TYR A 22 0.66 -4.87 11.66
C TYR A 22 0.27 -3.42 11.36
N ILE A 23 -0.74 -3.24 10.52
CA ILE A 23 -1.24 -1.93 10.08
C ILE A 23 -2.73 -1.88 10.37
N GLU A 24 -3.15 -0.94 11.21
CA GLU A 24 -4.55 -0.76 11.60
C GLU A 24 -5.06 0.64 11.28
N PHE A 25 -6.21 0.71 10.62
CA PHE A 25 -6.93 1.94 10.32
C PHE A 25 -8.34 1.88 10.89
N THR A 26 -8.88 3.04 11.27
CA THR A 26 -10.23 3.13 11.84
C THR A 26 -11.22 3.57 10.76
N GLN A 27 -12.43 2.99 10.76
CA GLN A 27 -13.46 3.40 9.81
C GLN A 27 -13.81 4.88 9.94
N GLY A 28 -13.99 5.53 8.78
CA GLY A 28 -14.36 6.94 8.72
C GLY A 28 -13.18 7.90 8.78
N ASP A 29 -11.97 7.42 9.07
CA ASP A 29 -10.75 8.21 8.90
C ASP A 29 -10.52 8.53 7.42
N THR A 30 -10.17 9.79 7.13
CA THR A 30 -9.98 10.33 5.77
C THR A 30 -8.55 10.74 5.47
N LEU A 31 -7.70 10.83 6.51
CA LEU A 31 -6.34 11.35 6.41
C LEU A 31 -5.26 10.25 6.38
N ASN A 32 -5.66 8.98 6.38
CA ASN A 32 -4.75 7.85 6.55
C ASN A 32 -3.81 7.65 5.37
N LYS A 33 -2.56 7.24 5.63
CA LYS A 33 -1.55 7.03 4.59
C LYS A 33 -0.68 5.81 4.88
N VAL A 34 -0.29 5.13 3.80
CA VAL A 34 0.82 4.18 3.79
C VAL A 34 1.94 4.75 2.91
N ILE A 35 3.09 4.96 3.51
CA ILE A 35 4.32 5.40 2.83
C ILE A 35 5.20 4.17 2.63
N ILE A 36 5.50 3.86 1.37
CA ILE A 36 6.17 2.63 0.96
C ILE A 36 7.53 2.98 0.37
N THR A 37 8.58 2.44 0.98
CA THR A 37 9.93 2.45 0.44
C THR A 37 10.14 1.18 -0.38
N ILE A 38 10.62 1.30 -1.62
CA ILE A 38 10.92 0.15 -2.47
C ILE A 38 12.43 -0.06 -2.56
N THR A 39 12.87 -1.29 -2.29
CA THR A 39 14.26 -1.71 -2.43
C THR A 39 14.40 -2.87 -3.41
N ASN A 40 15.62 -3.11 -3.89
CA ASN A 40 15.98 -4.29 -4.68
C ASN A 40 17.27 -4.86 -4.10
N ASP A 41 17.12 -5.94 -3.33
CA ASP A 41 18.19 -6.51 -2.53
C ASP A 41 18.76 -5.49 -1.52
N ASP A 42 17.86 -4.89 -0.75
CA ASP A 42 18.10 -3.83 0.26
C ASP A 42 18.66 -2.51 -0.29
N GLN A 43 18.92 -2.42 -1.59
CA GLN A 43 19.37 -1.19 -2.23
C GLN A 43 18.19 -0.32 -2.64
N PRO A 44 18.21 1.00 -2.39
CA PRO A 44 17.18 1.91 -2.86
C PRO A 44 17.01 1.84 -4.39
N VAL A 45 15.76 1.85 -4.84
CA VAL A 45 15.41 1.83 -6.27
C VAL A 45 14.91 3.20 -6.68
N ASN A 46 15.36 3.72 -7.84
CA ASN A 46 14.76 4.93 -8.41
C ASN A 46 13.36 4.61 -8.99
N LEU A 47 12.32 5.19 -8.40
CA LEU A 47 10.93 4.90 -8.75
C LEU A 47 10.49 5.51 -10.09
N SER A 48 11.26 6.45 -10.67
CA SER A 48 10.90 7.14 -11.92
C SER A 48 10.74 6.22 -13.13
N ASN A 49 11.33 5.02 -13.07
CA ASN A 49 11.40 4.08 -14.19
C ASN A 49 10.30 3.00 -14.15
N TYR A 50 9.42 3.06 -13.16
CA TYR A 50 8.43 2.03 -12.91
C TYR A 50 7.03 2.62 -12.85
N THR A 51 6.04 1.76 -13.05
CA THR A 51 4.65 2.07 -12.74
C THR A 51 4.16 1.18 -11.63
N TYR A 52 3.20 1.70 -10.85
CA TYR A 52 2.75 1.08 -9.61
C TYR A 52 1.23 1.01 -9.60
N LYS A 53 0.73 -0.08 -9.05
CA LYS A 53 -0.70 -0.27 -8.82
C LYS A 53 -0.90 -0.91 -7.47
N ILE A 54 -1.82 -0.37 -6.69
CA ILE A 54 -2.25 -0.95 -5.43
C ILE A 54 -3.66 -1.49 -5.63
N ILE A 55 -3.86 -2.75 -5.24
CA ILE A 55 -5.14 -3.43 -5.26
C ILE A 55 -5.46 -3.85 -3.82
N LEU A 56 -6.57 -3.39 -3.28
CA LEU A 56 -7.04 -3.79 -1.97
C LEU A 56 -8.25 -4.71 -2.13
N GLN A 57 -8.16 -5.88 -1.54
CA GLN A 57 -9.28 -6.79 -1.39
C GLN A 57 -9.87 -6.61 0.00
N ARG A 58 -11.08 -6.06 0.05
CA ARG A 58 -11.86 -5.87 1.28
C ARG A 58 -12.42 -7.21 1.81
N PRO A 59 -12.87 -7.26 3.08
CA PRO A 59 -13.49 -8.45 3.66
C PRO A 59 -14.73 -8.95 2.91
N ASP A 60 -15.47 -8.05 2.26
CA ASP A 60 -16.64 -8.37 1.44
C ASP A 60 -16.30 -8.89 0.03
N GLY A 61 -15.01 -9.01 -0.29
CA GLY A 61 -14.50 -9.48 -1.58
C GLY A 61 -14.40 -8.40 -2.65
N ILE A 62 -14.81 -7.15 -2.38
CA ILE A 62 -14.68 -6.05 -3.32
C ILE A 62 -13.21 -5.66 -3.49
N LEU A 63 -12.82 -5.43 -4.74
CA LEU A 63 -11.49 -4.96 -5.12
C LEU A 63 -11.51 -3.45 -5.34
N VAL A 64 -10.70 -2.74 -4.57
CA VAL A 64 -10.43 -1.31 -4.74
C VAL A 64 -9.06 -1.17 -5.41
N GLN A 65 -8.97 -0.40 -6.48
CA GLN A 65 -7.73 -0.21 -7.22
C GLN A 65 -7.33 1.26 -7.18
N SER A 66 -6.04 1.52 -6.96
CA SER A 66 -5.50 2.87 -6.94
C SER A 66 -4.08 2.91 -7.51
N ILE A 67 -3.69 4.08 -8.00
CA ILE A 67 -2.33 4.38 -8.43
C ILE A 67 -1.73 5.26 -7.32
N PRO A 68 -0.71 4.80 -6.59
CA PRO A 68 -0.09 5.61 -5.56
C PRO A 68 0.66 6.79 -6.17
N THR A 69 0.82 7.85 -5.39
CA THR A 69 1.68 8.97 -5.80
C THR A 69 3.14 8.63 -5.51
N VAL A 70 4.06 9.13 -6.34
CA VAL A 70 5.50 9.01 -6.12
C VAL A 70 6.02 10.35 -5.62
N ASN A 71 6.60 10.38 -4.42
CA ASN A 71 7.24 11.57 -3.86
C ASN A 71 8.52 11.20 -3.12
N ASP A 72 9.60 11.95 -3.34
CA ASP A 72 10.92 11.70 -2.72
C ASP A 72 11.36 10.23 -2.73
N ASN A 73 11.15 9.57 -3.88
CA ASN A 73 11.48 8.16 -4.10
C ASN A 73 10.75 7.18 -3.16
N LYS A 74 9.55 7.55 -2.70
CA LYS A 74 8.62 6.71 -1.95
C LYS A 74 7.26 6.69 -2.65
N LEU A 75 6.53 5.57 -2.51
CA LEU A 75 5.13 5.52 -2.89
C LEU A 75 4.29 6.00 -1.71
N ILE A 76 3.36 6.91 -1.97
CA ILE A 76 2.40 7.38 -0.99
C ILE A 76 1.02 6.91 -1.45
N TYR A 77 0.38 6.13 -0.59
CA TYR A 77 -0.99 5.67 -0.79
C TYR A 77 -1.88 6.24 0.29
N ASP A 78 -2.80 7.12 -0.11
CA ASP A 78 -3.85 7.64 0.76
C ASP A 78 -4.94 6.58 0.90
N VAL A 79 -5.20 6.17 2.14
CA VAL A 79 -6.21 5.16 2.48
C VAL A 79 -7.48 5.90 2.84
N GLY A 80 -8.50 5.78 2.00
CA GLY A 80 -9.76 6.48 2.14
C GLY A 80 -10.85 5.64 2.81
N THR A 81 -12.04 6.23 2.86
CA THR A 81 -13.23 5.59 3.43
C THR A 81 -13.73 4.41 2.61
N THR A 82 -13.41 4.35 1.31
CA THR A 82 -13.84 3.28 0.41
C THR A 82 -13.15 1.97 0.76
N GLU A 83 -11.86 2.02 1.02
CA GLU A 83 -11.03 0.88 1.42
C GLU A 83 -11.43 0.35 2.79
N LEU A 84 -11.80 1.26 3.70
CA LEU A 84 -12.10 0.97 5.10
C LEU A 84 -13.59 0.73 5.35
N GLN A 85 -14.44 0.76 4.32
CA GLN A 85 -15.90 0.68 4.44
C GLN A 85 -16.40 -0.55 5.21
N VAL A 86 -15.66 -1.66 5.19
CA VAL A 86 -16.03 -2.91 5.87
C VAL A 86 -14.94 -3.28 6.87
N ASN A 87 -15.36 -3.54 8.11
CA ASN A 87 -14.47 -3.99 9.18
C ASN A 87 -13.89 -5.37 8.89
N GLY A 88 -12.61 -5.54 9.24
CA GLY A 88 -11.89 -6.79 9.11
C GLY A 88 -10.59 -6.66 8.32
N LEU A 89 -10.11 -7.80 7.84
CA LEU A 89 -8.81 -7.94 7.19
C LEU A 89 -8.90 -7.51 5.72
N VAL A 90 -8.13 -6.48 5.36
CA VAL A 90 -7.96 -6.00 3.99
C VAL A 90 -6.60 -6.50 3.48
N LYS A 91 -6.60 -7.19 2.34
CA LYS A 91 -5.35 -7.61 1.67
C LYS A 91 -4.95 -6.58 0.64
N ALA A 92 -3.77 -5.97 0.79
CA ALA A 92 -3.20 -5.06 -0.18
C ALA A 92 -2.16 -5.78 -1.05
N TYR A 93 -2.29 -5.66 -2.36
CA TYR A 93 -1.36 -6.14 -3.36
C TYR A 93 -0.73 -4.94 -4.06
N ILE A 94 0.58 -4.79 -3.91
CA ILE A 94 1.37 -3.74 -4.56
C ILE A 94 2.06 -4.38 -5.76
N GLU A 95 1.59 -4.02 -6.96
CA GLU A 95 2.15 -4.47 -8.22
C GLU A 95 3.13 -3.43 -8.76
N ILE A 96 4.32 -3.89 -9.17
CA ILE A 96 5.39 -3.07 -9.73
C ILE A 96 5.66 -3.51 -11.15
N PHE A 97 5.67 -2.57 -12.09
CA PHE A 97 5.86 -2.82 -13.52
C PHE A 97 7.03 -2.02 -14.08
N SER A 98 7.75 -2.60 -15.04
CA SER A 98 8.66 -1.88 -15.93
C SER A 98 8.08 -1.90 -17.34
N GLY A 99 7.67 -0.74 -17.84
CA GLY A 99 6.84 -0.65 -19.04
C GLY A 99 5.53 -1.44 -18.87
N ILE A 100 5.29 -2.41 -19.75
CA ILE A 100 4.10 -3.29 -19.71
C ILE A 100 4.31 -4.57 -18.89
N GLN A 101 5.54 -4.85 -18.47
CA GLN A 101 5.88 -6.10 -17.79
C GLN A 101 5.75 -5.94 -16.28
N ARG A 102 4.92 -6.78 -15.64
CA ARG A 102 4.87 -6.89 -14.19
C ARG A 102 6.12 -7.60 -13.68
N ILE A 103 6.89 -6.94 -12.83
CA ILE A 103 8.13 -7.46 -12.27
C ILE A 103 7.87 -8.21 -10.96
N THR A 104 7.01 -7.66 -10.10
CA THR A 104 6.74 -8.27 -8.79
C THR A 104 5.37 -7.86 -8.28
N VAL A 105 4.88 -8.65 -7.32
CA VAL A 105 3.71 -8.36 -6.50
C VAL A 105 4.10 -8.56 -5.06
N LYS A 106 3.82 -7.57 -4.22
CA LYS A 106 4.05 -7.63 -2.77
C LYS A 106 2.71 -7.58 -2.07
N THR A 107 2.56 -8.39 -1.04
CA THR A 107 1.32 -8.48 -0.27
C THR A 107 1.55 -7.89 1.11
N VAL A 108 0.65 -7.01 1.53
CA VAL A 108 0.61 -6.43 2.88
C VAL A 108 -0.80 -6.61 3.43
N THR A 109 -0.91 -6.83 4.73
CA THR A 109 -2.20 -6.97 5.40
C THR A 109 -2.49 -5.71 6.19
N LEU A 110 -3.71 -5.19 6.03
CA LEU A 110 -4.24 -4.05 6.77
C LEU A 110 -5.46 -4.54 7.56
N VAL A 111 -5.71 -3.95 8.71
CA VAL A 111 -6.91 -4.20 9.52
C VAL A 111 -7.74 -2.93 9.55
N SER A 112 -9.01 -3.04 9.15
CA SER A 112 -10.03 -2.00 9.33
C SER A 112 -10.83 -2.31 10.59
N VAL A 113 -10.85 -1.38 11.56
CA VAL A 113 -11.56 -1.50 12.84
C VAL A 113 -12.64 -0.44 13.03
#